data_AF-A0A5C7Y221-F1
#
_entry.id   AF-A0A5C7Y221-F1
#
_cell.length_a   1.000
_cell.length_b   1.000
_cell.length_c   1.000
_cell.angle_alpha   90.00
_cell.angle_beta   90.00
_cell.angle_gamma   90.00
#
_symmetry.space_group_name_H-M   'P 1'
#
loop_
_entity.id
_entity.type
_entity.pdbx_description
1 polymer ?
#
loop_
_entity_poly.entity_id
_entity_poly.type
_entity_poly.pdbx_seq_one_letter_code
_entity_poly.pdbx_strand_id
1 'polypeptide(L)' 'MADEQPALSPSRPALSPSRAADFKQCPLLYRFRAIDRLPEPPSTAQLRGSVVHAALEQLYGLPAGDRVP' A
#
# COMPACT_ATOMS: atom_id res chain seq x y z
N MET A 1 15.54 -18.23 -25.12
CA MET A 1 15.02 -16.86 -24.94
C MET A 1 13.52 -16.92 -25.20
N ALA A 2 12.71 -16.95 -24.14
CA ALA A 2 11.26 -16.83 -24.23
C ALA A 2 10.89 -15.65 -23.33
N ASP A 3 10.37 -14.60 -23.96
CA ASP A 3 9.88 -13.37 -23.35
C ASP A 3 8.52 -13.68 -22.73
N GLU A 4 8.48 -13.86 -21.40
CA GLU A 4 7.24 -14.04 -20.64
C GLU A 4 6.63 -12.66 -20.38
N GLN A 5 5.68 -12.25 -21.22
CA GLN A 5 4.97 -10.98 -21.06
C GLN A 5 4.01 -11.06 -19.85
N PRO A 6 4.08 -10.14 -18.87
CA PRO A 6 3.15 -10.16 -17.75
C PRO A 6 1.76 -9.69 -18.21
N ALA A 7 0.75 -10.53 -17.98
CA ALA A 7 -0.65 -10.20 -18.21
C ALA A 7 -1.04 -8.94 -17.42
N LEU A 8 -1.53 -7.90 -18.13
CA LEU A 8 -2.04 -6.67 -17.53
C LEU A 8 -3.28 -6.99 -16.69
N SER A 9 -3.08 -7.15 -15.38
CA SER A 9 -4.15 -7.33 -14.41
C SER A 9 -5.03 -6.07 -14.37
N PRO A 10 -6.36 -6.20 -14.16
CA PRO A 10 -7.25 -5.04 -14.11
C PRO A 10 -6.75 -4.06 -13.05
N SER A 11 -6.52 -2.81 -13.49
CA SER A 11 -6.08 -1.69 -12.65
C SER A 11 -7.04 -1.54 -11.48
N ARG A 12 -6.62 -1.97 -10.29
CA ARG A 12 -7.24 -1.58 -9.02
C ARG A 12 -7.51 -0.07 -9.06
N PRO A 13 -8.65 0.41 -8.55
CA PRO A 13 -9.00 1.82 -8.63
C PRO A 13 -7.80 2.66 -8.19
N ALA A 14 -7.28 3.47 -9.12
CA ALA A 14 -5.99 4.14 -8.98
C ALA A 14 -5.98 5.24 -7.90
N LEU A 15 -7.07 5.35 -7.12
CA LEU A 15 -7.37 6.43 -6.22
C LEU A 15 -7.63 5.90 -4.81
N SER A 16 -6.62 5.99 -3.96
CA SER A 16 -6.77 5.98 -2.50
C SER A 16 -6.70 7.42 -1.98
N PRO A 17 -7.15 7.72 -0.75
CA PRO A 17 -7.03 9.06 -0.17
C PRO A 17 -5.61 9.62 -0.23
N SER A 18 -4.59 8.79 0.07
CA SER A 18 -3.18 9.19 -0.02
C SER A 18 -2.76 9.50 -1.46
N ARG A 19 -3.17 8.70 -2.44
CA ARG A 19 -2.87 8.94 -3.86
C ARG A 19 -3.56 10.19 -4.40
N ALA A 20 -4.79 10.46 -3.96
CA ALA A 20 -5.50 11.69 -4.31
C ALA A 20 -4.81 12.92 -3.71
N ALA A 21 -4.26 12.82 -2.51
CA ALA A 21 -3.47 13.88 -1.89
C ALA A 21 -2.17 14.15 -2.67
N ASP A 22 -1.44 13.09 -3.08
CA ASP A 22 -0.25 13.23 -3.94
C ASP A 22 -0.58 13.98 -5.23
N PHE A 23 -1.69 13.64 -5.90
CA PHE A 23 -2.11 14.32 -7.13
C PHE A 23 -2.45 15.79 -6.90
N LYS A 24 -3.20 16.11 -5.83
CA LYS A 24 -3.54 17.49 -5.47
C LYS A 24 -2.31 18.33 -5.12
N GLN A 25 -1.29 17.71 -4.51
CA GLN A 25 -0.04 18.36 -4.15
C GLN A 25 0.87 18.55 -5.37
N CYS A 26 1.04 17.50 -6.18
CA CYS A 26 1.88 17.49 -7.38
C CYS A 26 1.48 16.32 -8.32
N PRO A 27 0.86 16.61 -9.49
CA PRO A 27 0.46 15.56 -10.43
C PRO A 27 1.61 14.67 -10.91
N LEU A 28 2.83 15.22 -11.01
CA LEU A 28 4.01 14.45 -11.41
C LEU A 28 4.43 13.43 -10.34
N LEU A 29 4.34 13.80 -9.06
CA LEU A 29 4.60 12.88 -7.94
C LEU A 29 3.63 11.69 -7.97
N TYR A 30 2.34 11.96 -8.18
CA TYR A 30 1.34 10.91 -8.35
C TYR A 30 1.70 9.96 -9.49
N ARG A 31 2.12 10.49 -10.65
CA ARG A 31 2.55 9.66 -11.78
C ARG A 31 3.70 8.74 -11.38
N PHE A 32 4.77 9.27 -10.79
CA PHE A 32 5.93 8.47 -10.41
C PHE A 32 5.60 7.36 -9.41
N ARG A 33 4.75 7.65 -8.42
CA ARG A 33 4.39 6.69 -7.36
C ARG A 33 3.31 5.70 -7.75
N ALA A 34 2.23 6.16 -8.38
CA ALA A 34 1.02 5.37 -8.61
C ALA A 34 0.98 4.73 -10.01
N ILE A 35 1.54 5.38 -11.03
CA ILE A 35 1.53 4.89 -12.43
C ILE A 35 2.84 4.17 -12.73
N ASP A 36 3.95 4.90 -12.68
CA ASP A 36 5.27 4.40 -13.06
C ASP A 36 5.86 3.47 -11.97
N ARG A 37 5.36 3.58 -10.72
CA ARG A 37 5.70 2.72 -9.58
C ARG A 37 7.22 2.61 -9.35
N LEU A 38 7.90 3.75 -9.39
CA LEU A 38 9.33 3.81 -9.12
C LEU A 38 9.63 3.28 -7.69
N PRO A 39 10.73 2.52 -7.50
CA PRO A 39 11.06 1.96 -6.20
C PRO A 39 11.40 3.09 -5.21
N GLU A 40 10.68 3.11 -4.08
CA GLU A 40 10.95 4.01 -2.97
C GLU A 40 11.42 3.20 -1.76
N PRO A 41 12.51 3.63 -1.07
CA PRO A 41 12.95 2.95 0.13
C PRO A 41 11.87 3.11 1.22
N PRO A 42 11.51 2.02 1.92
CA PRO A 42 10.54 2.12 3.01
C PRO A 42 11.11 2.97 4.15
N SER A 43 10.30 3.91 4.63
CA SER A 43 10.60 4.66 5.84
C SER A 43 10.35 3.84 7.09
N THR A 44 11.02 4.18 8.18
CA THR A 44 10.79 3.59 9.51
C THR A 44 9.33 3.74 9.96
N ALA A 45 8.69 4.86 9.61
CA ALA A 45 7.27 5.10 9.89
C ALA A 45 6.34 4.14 9.11
N GLN A 46 6.61 3.89 7.82
CA GLN A 46 5.85 2.92 7.03
C GLN A 46 5.98 1.50 7.57
N LEU A 47 7.19 1.09 7.93
CA LEU A 47 7.43 -0.23 8.54
C LEU A 47 6.67 -0.37 9.86
N ARG A 48 6.79 0.64 10.75
CA ARG A 48 6.08 0.65 12.03
C ARG A 48 4.57 0.57 11.84
N GLY A 49 4.02 1.38 10.94
CA GLY A 49 2.58 1.35 10.63
C GLY A 49 2.13 -0.03 10.17
N SER A 50 2.88 -0.65 9.26
CA SER A 50 2.58 -1.99 8.75
C SER A 50 2.54 -3.04 9.87
N VAL A 51 3.51 -3.01 10.78
CA VAL A 51 3.57 -3.94 11.93
C VAL A 51 2.39 -3.70 12.87
N VAL A 52 2.08 -2.44 13.20
CA VAL A 52 0.96 -2.10 14.10
C VAL A 52 -0.38 -2.51 13.48
N HIS A 53 -0.59 -2.23 12.19
CA HIS A 53 -1.81 -2.64 11.49
C HIS A 53 -1.98 -4.16 11.48
N ALA A 54 -0.91 -4.91 11.17
CA ALA A 54 -0.95 -6.37 11.19
C ALA A 54 -1.24 -6.91 12.60
N ALA A 55 -0.60 -6.37 13.64
CA ALA A 55 -0.83 -6.79 15.02
C ALA A 55 -2.29 -6.57 15.46
N LEU A 56 -2.85 -5.41 15.15
CA LEU A 56 -4.25 -5.08 15.47
C LEU A 56 -5.23 -5.94 14.67
N GLU A 57 -4.97 -6.19 13.39
CA GLU A 57 -5.79 -7.08 12.58
C GLU A 57 -5.85 -8.49 13.18
N GLN A 58 -4.71 -9.04 13.59
CA GLN A 58 -4.65 -10.36 14.23
C GLN A 58 -5.38 -10.35 15.59
N LEU A 59 -5.13 -9.35 16.43
CA LEU A 59 -5.73 -9.25 17.75
C LEU A 59 -7.26 -9.15 17.68
N TYR A 60 -7.78 -8.26 16.83
CA TYR A 60 -9.23 -8.06 16.71
C TYR A 60 -9.93 -9.09 15.84
N GLY A 61 -9.17 -9.92 15.11
CA GLY A 61 -9.66 -11.14 14.49
C GLY A 61 -10.08 -12.22 15.50
N LEU A 62 -9.58 -12.16 16.75
CA LEU A 62 -9.93 -13.10 17.80
C LEU A 62 -11.33 -12.87 18.39
N PRO A 63 -11.97 -13.91 18.98
CA PRO A 63 -13.15 -13.75 19.81
C PRO A 63 -12.91 -12.72 20.93
N ALA A 64 -13.95 -11.98 21.33
CA ALA A 64 -13.80 -10.84 22.23
C ALA A 64 -13.09 -11.17 23.56
N GLY A 65 -13.27 -12.37 24.11
CA GLY A 65 -12.62 -12.81 25.35
C GLY A 65 -11.12 -13.07 25.21
N ASP A 66 -10.64 -13.29 23.98
CA ASP A 66 -9.25 -13.64 23.69
C ASP A 66 -8.43 -12.43 23.20
N ARG A 67 -9.05 -11.24 23.14
CA ARG A 67 -8.40 -9.98 22.71
C ARG A 67 -7.57 -9.36 23.83
N VAL A 68 -6.63 -10.13 24.37
CA VAL A 68 -5.70 -9.66 25.40
C VAL A 68 -4.42 -9.10 24.76
N PRO A 69 -3.80 -8.05 25.33
CA PRO A 69 -2.50 -7.54 24.87
C PRO A 69 -1.38 -8.59 24.90
#